data_AF-A0A9P1J0X3-F1
#
_entry.id   AF-A0A9P1J0X3-F1
#
_cell.length_a   1.000
_cell.length_b   1.000
_cell.length_c   1.000
_cell.angle_alpha   90.00
_cell.angle_beta   90.00
_cell.angle_gamma   90.00
#
_symmetry.space_group_name_H-M   'P 1'
#
loop_
_entity.id
_entity.type
_entity.pdbx_description
1 polymer ?
#
loop_
_entity_poly.entity_id
_entity_poly.type
_entity_poly.pdbx_seq_one_letter_code
_entity_poly.pdbx_strand_id
1 'polypeptide(L)'
;MQNNEERNFVLRPTPDQKFRPNAVLPMIKEVVTDKLSATTYNFDEAEDLSKELSSTIRNRLKGLQLPRYKYIVQVYLAEQAGQGMATATQSVWDEDCDSYVNYRFTNTSIWCQVLVHAIFHY
;
A
#
# COMPACT_ATOMS: atom_id res chain seq x y z
N MET A 1 -29.72 -19.37 -25.84
CA MET A 1 -28.54 -20.19 -25.52
C MET A 1 -27.84 -19.50 -24.36
N GLN A 2 -27.94 -20.06 -23.15
CA GLN A 2 -27.28 -19.51 -21.96
C GLN A 2 -25.78 -19.55 -22.20
N ASN A 3 -25.15 -18.38 -22.26
CA ASN A 3 -23.71 -18.26 -22.31
C ASN A 3 -23.18 -18.71 -20.94
N ASN A 4 -22.74 -19.96 -20.88
CA ASN A 4 -22.11 -20.53 -19.70
C ASN A 4 -20.75 -19.82 -19.56
N GLU A 5 -20.73 -18.67 -18.87
CA GLU A 5 -19.48 -18.09 -18.38
C GLU A 5 -18.83 -19.15 -17.50
N GLU A 6 -17.85 -19.87 -18.05
CA GLU A 6 -16.98 -20.74 -17.27
C GLU A 6 -16.38 -19.87 -16.16
N ARG A 7 -16.94 -19.96 -14.96
CA ARG A 7 -16.34 -19.40 -13.75
C ARG A 7 -15.01 -20.12 -13.58
N ASN A 8 -13.96 -19.51 -14.11
CA ASN A 8 -12.62 -20.01 -13.99
C ASN A 8 -12.17 -19.74 -12.55
N PHE A 9 -12.51 -20.65 -11.64
CA PHE A 9 -12.23 -20.54 -10.21
C PHE A 9 -10.73 -20.69 -9.99
N VAL A 10 -10.04 -19.57 -9.80
CA VAL A 10 -8.61 -19.57 -9.47
C VAL A 10 -8.51 -19.50 -7.96
N LEU A 11 -8.18 -20.63 -7.34
CA LEU A 11 -8.13 -20.72 -5.87
C LEU A 11 -6.84 -20.13 -5.28
N ARG A 12 -5.77 -20.00 -6.08
CA ARG A 12 -4.46 -19.51 -5.61
C ARG A 12 -3.71 -18.81 -6.75
N PRO A 13 -2.92 -17.76 -6.47
CA PRO A 13 -2.02 -17.19 -7.46
C PRO A 13 -0.89 -18.17 -7.81
N THR A 14 -0.45 -18.16 -9.07
CA THR A 14 0.81 -18.85 -9.45
C THR A 14 2.02 -18.11 -8.86
N PRO A 15 3.21 -18.75 -8.76
CA PRO A 15 4.40 -18.12 -8.15
C PRO A 15 4.80 -16.77 -8.75
N ASP A 16 4.56 -16.58 -10.04
CA ASP A 16 4.86 -15.33 -10.76
C ASP A 16 3.77 -14.27 -10.59
N GLN A 17 2.55 -14.70 -10.28
CA GLN A 17 1.40 -13.82 -10.05
C GLN A 17 1.22 -13.46 -8.58
N LYS A 18 1.93 -14.13 -7.66
CA LYS A 18 1.84 -13.89 -6.22
C LYS A 18 2.43 -12.54 -5.85
N PHE A 19 1.68 -11.77 -5.05
CA PHE A 19 2.17 -10.52 -4.50
C PHE A 19 3.35 -10.76 -3.54
N ARG A 20 4.45 -10.02 -3.74
CA ARG A 20 5.68 -10.14 -2.94
C ARG A 20 5.99 -8.83 -2.21
N PRO A 21 5.76 -8.77 -0.88
CA PRO A 21 6.04 -7.57 -0.07
C PRO A 21 7.45 -6.99 -0.29
N ASN A 22 8.46 -7.85 -0.33
CA ASN A 22 9.86 -7.45 -0.49
C ASN A 22 10.17 -6.81 -1.85
N ALA A 23 9.43 -7.15 -2.91
CA ALA A 23 9.60 -6.53 -4.22
C ALA A 23 8.95 -5.13 -4.29
N VAL A 24 7.93 -4.89 -3.45
CA VAL A 24 7.14 -3.66 -3.44
C VAL A 24 7.70 -2.62 -2.47
N LEU A 25 8.31 -3.05 -1.37
CA LEU A 25 8.84 -2.17 -0.34
C LEU A 25 9.82 -1.10 -0.88
N PRO A 26 10.77 -1.42 -1.79
CA PRO A 26 11.66 -0.40 -2.38
C PRO A 26 10.91 0.69 -3.17
N MET A 27 9.87 0.31 -3.92
CA MET A 27 9.06 1.26 -4.67
C MET A 27 8.29 2.20 -3.74
N ILE A 28 7.73 1.67 -2.63
CA ILE A 28 7.06 2.52 -1.62
C ILE A 28 8.07 3.48 -0.98
N LYS A 29 9.27 2.99 -0.65
CA LYS A 29 10.36 3.83 -0.10
C LYS A 29 10.73 4.97 -1.04
N GLU A 30 10.90 4.68 -2.33
CA GLU A 30 11.20 5.68 -3.36
C GLU A 30 10.13 6.76 -3.41
N VAL A 31 8.85 6.38 -3.62
CA VAL A 31 7.73 7.34 -3.72
C VAL A 31 7.62 8.23 -2.48
N VAL A 32 7.75 7.65 -1.28
CA VAL A 32 7.65 8.41 -0.03
C VAL A 32 8.86 9.31 0.17
N THR A 33 10.07 8.83 -0.13
CA THR A 33 11.30 9.62 0.03
C THR A 33 11.33 10.79 -0.95
N ASP A 34 10.98 10.56 -2.21
CA ASP A 34 10.93 11.59 -3.25
C ASP A 34 9.99 12.73 -2.87
N LYS A 35 8.84 12.38 -2.27
CA LYS A 35 7.82 13.36 -1.91
C LYS A 35 8.04 14.04 -0.56
N LEU A 36 8.60 13.34 0.43
CA LEU A 36 8.65 13.83 1.82
C LEU A 36 10.05 14.21 2.32
N SER A 37 11.13 13.83 1.63
CA SER A 37 12.50 14.10 2.12
C SER A 37 12.80 15.60 2.28
N ALA A 38 12.34 16.43 1.34
CA ALA A 38 12.53 17.88 1.33
C ALA A 38 11.29 18.67 1.79
N THR A 39 10.25 17.98 2.27
CA THR A 39 8.96 18.60 2.61
C THR A 39 8.86 18.87 4.11
N THR A 40 8.45 20.08 4.46
CA THR A 40 8.10 20.47 5.83
C THR A 40 6.62 20.26 6.05
N TYR A 41 6.22 19.79 7.23
CA TYR A 41 4.82 19.59 7.56
C TYR A 41 4.02 20.89 7.45
N ASN A 42 2.89 20.83 6.74
CA ASN A 42 1.88 21.88 6.68
C ASN A 42 0.51 21.22 6.89
N PHE A 43 -0.26 21.70 7.87
CA PHE A 43 -1.57 21.16 8.20
C PHE A 43 -2.57 21.26 7.04
N ASP A 44 -2.57 22.39 6.32
CA ASP A 44 -3.53 22.64 5.24
C ASP A 44 -3.26 21.75 4.01
N GLU A 45 -2.01 21.33 3.80
CA GLU A 45 -1.59 20.48 2.68
C GLU A 45 -1.55 18.99 3.04
N ALA A 46 -1.60 18.65 4.34
CA ALA A 46 -1.40 17.29 4.83
C ALA A 46 -2.41 16.29 4.24
N GLU A 47 -3.67 16.70 4.12
CA GLU A 47 -4.74 15.87 3.57
C GLU A 47 -4.46 15.53 2.10
N ASP A 48 -4.18 16.53 1.28
CA ASP A 48 -3.93 16.35 -0.15
C ASP A 48 -2.64 15.57 -0.41
N LEU A 49 -1.60 15.83 0.37
CA LEU A 49 -0.34 15.10 0.31
C LEU A 49 -0.52 13.61 0.62
N SER A 50 -1.35 13.28 1.62
CA SER A 50 -1.67 11.88 1.97
C SER A 50 -2.48 11.18 0.86
N LYS A 51 -3.44 11.89 0.24
CA LYS A 51 -4.22 11.40 -0.91
C LYS A 51 -3.33 11.18 -2.14
N GLU A 52 -2.41 12.10 -2.41
CA GLU A 52 -1.47 11.99 -3.53
C GLU A 52 -0.55 10.78 -3.35
N LEU A 53 0.04 10.61 -2.16
CA LEU A 53 0.88 9.45 -1.84
C LEU A 53 0.12 8.14 -1.99
N SER A 54 -1.08 8.04 -1.39
CA SER A 54 -1.89 6.82 -1.46
C SER A 54 -2.30 6.48 -2.90
N SER A 55 -2.68 7.48 -3.70
CA SER A 55 -3.02 7.31 -5.11
C SER A 55 -1.82 6.88 -5.95
N THR A 56 -0.67 7.53 -5.75
CA THR A 56 0.58 7.23 -6.48
C THR A 56 1.03 5.80 -6.22
N ILE A 57 1.07 5.39 -4.95
CA ILE A 57 1.44 4.03 -4.55
C ILE A 57 0.44 3.03 -5.14
N ARG A 58 -0.86 3.28 -5.02
CA ARG A 58 -1.91 2.42 -5.61
C ARG A 58 -1.74 2.27 -7.12
N ASN A 59 -1.41 3.33 -7.83
CA ASN A 59 -1.22 3.30 -9.28
C ASN A 59 0.03 2.51 -9.67
N ARG A 60 1.14 2.67 -8.93
CA ARG A 60 2.36 1.85 -9.10
C ARG A 60 2.08 0.37 -8.85
N LEU A 61 1.30 0.04 -7.81
CA LEU A 61 0.89 -1.34 -7.52
C LEU A 61 0.03 -1.95 -8.63
N LYS A 62 -0.90 -1.18 -9.21
CA LYS A 62 -1.66 -1.61 -10.40
C LYS A 62 -0.74 -1.88 -11.60
N GLY A 63 0.36 -1.15 -11.71
CA GLY A 63 1.39 -1.37 -12.73
C GLY A 63 2.13 -2.70 -12.64
N LEU A 64 2.05 -3.42 -11.51
CA LEU A 64 2.60 -4.78 -11.37
C LEU A 64 1.82 -5.82 -12.18
N GLN A 65 0.60 -5.49 -12.62
CA GLN A 65 -0.26 -6.34 -13.44
C GLN A 65 -0.50 -7.74 -12.84
N LEU A 66 -0.48 -7.85 -11.51
CA LEU A 66 -0.83 -9.10 -10.83
C LEU A 66 -2.35 -9.33 -10.96
N PRO A 67 -2.79 -10.41 -11.61
CA PRO A 67 -4.21 -10.66 -11.81
C PRO A 67 -4.90 -10.93 -10.48
N ARG A 68 -6.17 -10.54 -10.38
CA ARG A 68 -7.06 -10.82 -9.23
C ARG A 68 -6.65 -10.18 -7.90
N TYR A 69 -5.62 -9.34 -7.85
CA TYR A 69 -5.31 -8.56 -6.65
C TYR A 69 -6.08 -7.24 -6.60
N LYS A 70 -6.70 -6.98 -5.46
CA LYS A 70 -7.22 -5.66 -5.06
C LYS A 70 -6.27 -5.06 -4.03
N TYR A 71 -5.94 -3.78 -4.21
CA TYR A 71 -5.02 -3.07 -3.33
C TYR A 71 -5.75 -2.04 -2.49
N ILE A 72 -5.51 -2.09 -1.18
CA ILE A 72 -5.93 -1.07 -0.22
C ILE A 72 -4.66 -0.36 0.24
N VAL A 73 -4.60 0.96 0.06
CA VAL A 73 -3.46 1.78 0.47
C VAL A 73 -3.93 2.80 1.50
N GLN A 74 -3.36 2.73 2.70
CA GLN A 74 -3.59 3.68 3.78
C GLN A 74 -2.30 4.45 4.02
N VAL A 75 -2.42 5.78 4.12
CA VAL A 75 -1.31 6.68 4.43
C VAL A 75 -1.71 7.50 5.65
N TYR A 76 -0.90 7.44 6.68
CA TYR A 76 -1.01 8.29 7.86
C TYR A 76 0.10 9.33 7.77
N LEU A 77 -0.28 10.60 7.80
CA LEU A 77 0.65 11.73 7.81
C LEU A 77 0.39 12.53 9.09
N ALA A 78 1.44 12.85 9.84
CA ALA A 78 1.35 13.61 11.08
C ALA A 78 2.57 14.53 11.23
N GLU A 79 2.41 15.60 11.99
CA GLU A 79 3.53 16.44 12.42
C GLU A 79 4.45 15.63 13.34
N GLN A 80 5.76 15.84 13.22
CA GLN A 80 6.78 15.37 14.13
C GLN A 80 7.27 16.51 15.03
N ALA A 81 6.71 16.60 16.22
CA ALA A 81 7.01 17.61 17.24
C ALA A 81 7.49 16.98 18.57
N GLY A 82 7.98 15.73 18.53
CA GLY A 82 8.50 15.01 19.70
C GLY A 82 7.49 14.13 20.42
N GLN A 83 6.30 13.93 19.85
CA GLN A 83 5.27 13.01 20.33
C GLN A 83 5.61 11.54 20.02
N GLY A 84 5.09 10.64 20.84
CA GLY A 84 5.14 9.19 20.59
C GLY A 84 3.95 8.73 19.75
N MET A 85 4.20 7.94 18.70
CA MET A 85 3.16 7.30 17.89
C MET A 85 3.36 5.79 17.83
N ALA A 86 2.28 5.04 18.07
CA ALA A 86 2.22 3.60 17.92
C ALA A 86 1.09 3.23 16.95
N THR A 87 1.38 2.33 16.02
CA THR A 87 0.41 1.82 15.05
C THR A 87 0.41 0.30 15.07
N ALA A 88 -0.77 -0.30 15.05
CA ALA A 88 -0.96 -1.73 14.89
C ALA A 88 -1.94 -1.99 13.74
N THR A 89 -1.76 -3.10 13.05
CA THR A 89 -2.72 -3.62 12.08
C THR A 89 -2.98 -5.09 12.40
N GLN A 90 -4.23 -5.51 12.24
CA GLN A 90 -4.66 -6.90 12.38
C GLN A 90 -5.48 -7.27 11.16
N SER A 91 -5.31 -8.50 10.68
CA SER A 91 -5.98 -8.96 9.46
C SER A 91 -6.35 -10.43 9.61
N VAL A 92 -7.48 -10.82 9.03
CA VAL A 92 -7.96 -12.19 8.93
C VAL A 92 -8.18 -12.47 7.44
N TRP A 93 -7.35 -13.35 6.89
CA TRP A 93 -7.26 -13.58 5.44
C TRP A 93 -6.56 -14.91 5.13
N ASP A 94 -6.40 -15.26 3.84
CA ASP A 94 -5.64 -16.43 3.41
C ASP A 94 -4.15 -16.08 3.30
N GLU A 95 -3.32 -16.60 4.20
CA GLU A 95 -1.87 -16.35 4.24
C GLU A 95 -1.13 -16.77 2.96
N ASP A 96 -1.70 -17.71 2.19
CA ASP A 96 -1.10 -18.16 0.93
C ASP A 96 -1.31 -17.17 -0.21
N CYS A 97 -2.41 -16.41 -0.18
CA CYS A 97 -2.85 -15.55 -1.28
C CYS A 97 -2.72 -14.06 -0.97
N ASP A 98 -3.08 -13.67 0.25
CA ASP A 98 -3.14 -12.29 0.72
C ASP A 98 -1.84 -11.87 1.39
N SER A 99 -1.55 -10.57 1.36
CA SER A 99 -0.36 -10.06 2.03
C SER A 99 -0.44 -8.56 2.31
N TYR A 100 0.55 -8.05 3.04
CA TYR A 100 0.65 -6.62 3.33
C TYR A 100 2.09 -6.12 3.32
N VAL A 101 2.22 -4.80 3.20
CA VAL A 101 3.47 -4.07 3.36
C VAL A 101 3.25 -2.92 4.32
N ASN A 102 4.12 -2.80 5.32
CA ASN A 102 4.15 -1.68 6.25
C ASN A 102 5.47 -0.93 6.04
N TYR A 103 5.41 0.38 5.84
CA TYR A 103 6.58 1.24 5.72
C TYR A 103 6.41 2.54 6.50
N ARG A 104 7.42 2.89 7.29
CA ARG A 104 7.47 4.12 8.07
C ARG A 104 8.60 5.02 7.58
N PHE A 105 8.28 6.31 7.47
CA PHE A 105 9.21 7.38 7.14
C PHE A 105 9.10 8.48 8.19
N THR A 106 10.23 9.08 8.55
CA THR A 106 10.28 10.24 9.43
C THR A 106 11.34 11.21 8.94
N ASN A 107 11.02 12.49 8.91
CA ASN A 107 12.00 13.58 8.79
C ASN A 107 11.92 14.50 10.02
N THR A 108 12.54 15.68 9.95
CA THR A 108 12.55 16.65 11.06
C THR A 108 11.17 17.13 11.50
N SER A 109 10.17 17.16 10.61
CA SER A 109 8.83 17.73 10.86
C SER A 109 7.67 16.80 10.53
N ILE A 110 7.91 15.68 9.85
CA ILE A 110 6.88 14.75 9.36
C ILE A 110 7.12 13.37 9.92
N TRP A 111 6.06 12.76 10.41
CA TRP A 111 5.93 11.32 10.59
C TRP A 111 4.94 10.79 9.54
N CYS A 112 5.35 9.75 8.81
CA CYS A 112 4.54 9.14 7.76
C CYS A 112 4.55 7.62 7.89
N GLN A 113 3.37 7.00 7.79
CA GLN A 113 3.22 5.56 7.78
C GLN A 113 2.35 5.15 6.60
N VAL A 114 2.88 4.27 5.77
CA VAL A 114 2.17 3.64 4.66
C VAL A 114 1.85 2.20 5.05
N LEU A 115 0.61 1.80 4.81
CA LEU A 115 0.13 0.43 4.96
C LEU A 115 -0.59 0.01 3.67
N VAL A 116 -0.09 -1.04 3.04
CA VAL A 116 -0.66 -1.61 1.82
C VAL A 116 -1.17 -3.00 2.14
N HIS A 117 -2.41 -3.31 1.80
CA HIS A 117 -2.94 -4.66 1.79
C HIS A 117 -3.20 -5.08 0.34
N ALA A 118 -2.72 -6.26 -0.02
CA ALA A 118 -2.95 -6.91 -1.31
C ALA A 118 -3.86 -8.12 -1.06
N ILE A 119 -5.12 -8.00 -1.49
CA ILE A 119 -6.16 -9.00 -1.26
C ILE A 119 -6.48 -9.72 -2.57
N PHE A 120 -6.39 -11.04 -2.57
CA PHE A 120 -6.68 -11.90 -3.71
C PHE A 120 -8.19 -12.12 -3.84
N HIS A 121 -8.68 -12.03 -5.08
CA HIS A 121 -10.09 -12.22 -5.40
C HIS A 121 -10.29 -13.54 -6.18
N TYR A 122 -10.87 -14.51 -5.47
CA TYR A 122 -11.22 -15.85 -5.95
C TYR A 122 -12.23 -15.83 -7.12
#